data_AF-A0A923CG72-F1
#
_entry.id   AF-A0A923CG72-F1
#
_cell.length_a   1.000
_cell.length_b   1.000
_cell.length_c   1.000
_cell.angle_alpha   90.00
_cell.angle_beta   90.00
_cell.angle_gamma   90.00
#
_symmetry.space_group_name_H-M   'P 1'
#
loop_
_entity.id
_entity.type
_entity.pdbx_description
1 polymer ?
#
loop_
_entity_poly.entity_id
_entity_poly.type
_entity_poly.pdbx_seq_one_letter_code
_entity_poly.pdbx_strand_id
1 'polypeptide(L)'
;MAMFPGIKGPIPSTDKVQNRTNTKLVSAQHDSPGEEFIVDPRLKQLFAYHFGGNGHVVMPKGRAVAIATDKGNGFVNGQLKSKKTGKLKPVLTLANGGKDSLKHDTQGKEYTHAANTVIGLAAGNIYEQMLDGWDRMQPTIENEKYVELPYLPKKEDAEKLEWGVVYDADATRALKPGDQLVPDENGRLVAADFEKIREGIEAAADLTELKALLKEESRLRDQVVGSVWALETEMPMEGFLGWVGWTDEQVAEDDWKMRTSGPSTDRGATDFPGYPYEQTYKNFDVNTNKYYPQGIPGLTNGSNIEVEYTDELVGYVNPGQEGRHDFRIAQTPIVQGSYEFKFGADPIEPLYVDLQSGRVAFTAPKNNTTEPIAITATFKATGQIPGVPTNADFKGSAGLVRILLSK
;
A
#
# COMPACT_ATOMS: atom_id res chain seq x y z
N MET A 1 -46.17 -2.05 44.39
CA MET A 1 -45.55 -1.56 43.14
C MET A 1 -46.68 -1.20 42.17
N ALA A 2 -46.90 0.09 41.93
CA ALA A 2 -47.91 0.53 40.97
C ALA A 2 -47.36 0.37 39.55
N MET A 3 -47.97 -0.50 38.75
CA MET A 3 -47.71 -0.58 37.32
C MET A 3 -48.38 0.61 36.64
N PHE A 4 -47.58 1.52 36.09
CA PHE A 4 -48.09 2.60 35.27
C PHE A 4 -48.57 2.04 33.92
N PRO A 5 -49.78 2.39 33.45
CA PRO A 5 -50.25 2.01 32.12
C PRO A 5 -49.34 2.64 31.07
N GLY A 6 -48.71 1.81 30.24
CA GLY A 6 -47.92 2.27 29.10
C GLY A 6 -48.80 3.09 28.15
N ILE A 7 -48.42 4.34 27.93
CA ILE A 7 -49.14 5.26 27.05
C ILE A 7 -49.06 4.74 25.60
N LYS A 8 -50.21 4.51 24.97
CA LYS A 8 -50.33 4.11 23.57
C LYS A 8 -50.29 5.36 22.68
N GLY A 9 -49.16 5.58 22.01
CA GLY A 9 -49.02 6.61 20.96
C GLY A 9 -47.90 7.64 21.25
N PRO A 10 -47.42 8.34 20.21
CA PRO A 10 -46.40 9.38 20.36
C PRO A 10 -46.92 10.50 21.28
N ILE A 11 -46.13 10.85 22.31
CA ILE A 11 -46.51 11.90 23.25
C ILE A 11 -46.54 13.23 22.48
N PRO A 12 -47.70 13.93 22.41
CA PRO A 12 -47.78 15.20 21.71
C PRO A 12 -46.84 16.21 22.39
N SER A 13 -45.99 16.83 21.58
CA SER A 13 -45.11 17.91 22.02
C SER A 13 -45.88 19.23 21.94
N THR A 14 -45.60 20.14 22.87
CA THR A 14 -46.06 21.53 22.77
C THR A 14 -44.86 22.42 22.42
N ASP A 15 -45.10 23.65 21.98
CA ASP A 15 -44.04 24.63 21.71
C ASP A 15 -43.09 24.85 22.91
N LYS A 16 -43.57 24.57 24.12
CA LYS A 16 -42.81 24.72 25.37
C LYS A 16 -42.26 23.41 25.92
N VAL A 17 -42.75 22.26 25.47
CA VAL A 17 -42.37 20.94 25.98
C VAL A 17 -42.26 19.94 24.83
N GLN A 18 -41.02 19.70 24.40
CA GLN A 18 -40.68 18.72 23.37
C GLN A 18 -40.46 17.34 24.03
N ASN A 19 -41.41 16.42 23.86
CA ASN A 19 -41.39 15.09 24.48
C ASN A 19 -40.73 14.04 23.57
N ARG A 20 -39.54 14.35 23.02
CA ARG A 20 -38.74 13.42 22.19
C ARG A 20 -37.55 12.87 22.97
N THR A 21 -37.48 11.54 23.09
CA THR A 21 -36.40 10.81 23.78
C THR A 21 -35.31 10.35 22.80
N ASN A 22 -34.31 11.20 22.57
CA ASN A 22 -32.87 10.87 22.45
C ASN A 22 -32.11 12.16 22.11
N THR A 23 -31.63 12.86 23.12
CA THR A 23 -30.86 14.11 22.96
C THR A 23 -29.35 13.90 23.16
N LYS A 24 -28.88 12.65 23.13
CA LYS A 24 -27.44 12.42 23.12
C LYS A 24 -26.92 12.78 21.72
N LEU A 25 -25.89 13.61 21.69
CA LEU A 25 -25.08 13.81 20.50
C LEU A 25 -24.63 12.42 20.02
N VAL A 26 -24.94 12.10 18.77
CA VAL A 26 -24.37 10.90 18.13
C VAL A 26 -22.88 11.18 18.01
N SER A 27 -22.11 10.60 18.91
CA SER A 27 -20.66 10.62 18.92
C SER A 27 -20.19 9.26 18.41
N ALA A 28 -19.37 9.27 17.37
CA ALA A 28 -18.61 8.09 16.98
C ALA A 28 -17.29 8.08 17.76
N GLN A 29 -16.72 6.90 17.98
CA GLN A 29 -15.33 6.81 18.41
C GLN A 29 -14.45 7.38 17.30
N HIS A 30 -13.45 8.16 17.72
CA HIS A 30 -12.64 9.09 16.93
C HIS A 30 -12.13 8.51 15.60
N ASP A 31 -11.87 7.21 15.55
CA ASP A 31 -11.21 6.53 14.42
C ASP A 31 -12.13 6.29 13.20
N SER A 32 -13.46 6.40 13.34
CA SER A 32 -14.37 6.11 12.22
C SER A 32 -15.47 7.16 12.16
N PRO A 33 -15.38 8.16 11.25
CA PRO A 33 -16.51 9.05 11.00
C PRO A 33 -17.73 8.17 10.66
N GLY A 34 -18.79 8.27 11.45
CA GLY A 34 -19.99 7.44 11.33
C GLY A 34 -20.83 7.73 10.08
N GLU A 35 -20.26 8.40 9.08
CA GLU A 35 -20.93 8.86 7.88
C GLU A 35 -20.27 8.28 6.63
N GLU A 36 -21.12 7.85 5.70
CA GLU A 36 -20.68 7.25 4.46
C GLU A 36 -20.09 8.29 3.50
N PHE A 37 -18.84 8.08 3.12
CA PHE A 37 -18.17 8.87 2.09
C PHE A 37 -18.03 8.09 0.78
N ILE A 38 -17.81 8.84 -0.29
CA ILE A 38 -17.48 8.34 -1.63
C ILE A 38 -15.97 8.48 -1.82
N VAL A 39 -15.30 7.45 -2.32
CA VAL A 39 -13.89 7.56 -2.72
C VAL A 39 -13.82 8.36 -4.01
N ASP A 40 -12.93 9.35 -4.09
CA ASP A 40 -12.80 10.21 -5.27
C ASP A 40 -12.54 9.37 -6.54
N PRO A 41 -13.48 9.35 -7.50
CA PRO A 41 -13.39 8.49 -8.68
C PRO A 41 -12.34 8.97 -9.69
N ARG A 42 -11.77 10.17 -9.49
CA ARG A 42 -10.78 10.75 -10.39
C ARG A 42 -9.34 10.36 -10.02
N LEU A 43 -9.14 9.76 -8.85
CA LEU A 43 -7.81 9.37 -8.40
C LEU A 43 -7.23 8.27 -9.31
N LYS A 44 -5.92 8.37 -9.55
CA LYS A 44 -5.18 7.39 -10.36
C LYS A 44 -5.22 6.02 -9.68
N GLN A 45 -5.49 4.98 -10.47
CA GLN A 45 -5.31 3.59 -10.06
C GLN A 45 -3.81 3.30 -9.91
N LEU A 46 -3.36 3.00 -8.69
CA LEU A 46 -1.94 2.79 -8.43
C LEU A 46 -1.54 1.33 -8.69
N PHE A 47 -2.18 0.40 -7.99
CA PHE A 47 -1.93 -1.03 -8.12
C PHE A 47 -3.15 -1.84 -7.68
N ALA A 48 -3.31 -3.05 -8.22
CA ALA A 48 -4.29 -4.01 -7.73
C ALA A 48 -3.73 -4.75 -6.50
N TYR A 49 -4.51 -4.85 -5.42
CA TYR A 49 -4.08 -5.53 -4.19
C TYR A 49 -4.95 -6.74 -3.91
N HIS A 50 -4.37 -7.92 -4.12
CA HIS A 50 -5.07 -9.21 -4.20
C HIS A 50 -5.83 -9.64 -2.92
N PHE A 51 -5.60 -9.01 -1.77
CA PHE A 51 -6.25 -9.34 -0.48
C PHE A 51 -7.52 -8.53 -0.21
N GLY A 52 -7.71 -7.40 -0.90
CA GLY A 52 -8.87 -6.53 -0.71
C GLY A 52 -10.05 -6.84 -1.61
N GLY A 53 -9.95 -7.88 -2.45
CA GLY A 53 -10.94 -8.21 -3.47
C GLY A 53 -10.60 -7.63 -4.84
N ASN A 54 -11.60 -7.57 -5.72
CA ASN A 54 -11.44 -7.03 -7.07
C ASN A 54 -11.42 -5.49 -7.00
N GLY A 55 -10.30 -4.88 -7.40
CA GLY A 55 -10.18 -3.44 -7.61
C GLY A 55 -8.77 -2.89 -7.40
N HIS A 56 -8.59 -1.62 -7.78
CA HIS A 56 -7.31 -0.93 -7.62
C HIS A 56 -7.29 -0.08 -6.35
N VAL A 57 -6.13 -0.05 -5.70
CA VAL A 57 -5.83 0.89 -4.62
C VAL A 57 -5.64 2.28 -5.24
N VAL A 58 -6.34 3.26 -4.69
CA VAL A 58 -6.27 4.67 -5.13
C VAL A 58 -5.74 5.59 -4.03
N MET A 59 -5.95 5.24 -2.76
CA MET A 59 -5.27 5.88 -1.63
C MET A 59 -4.62 4.80 -0.77
N PRO A 60 -3.30 4.62 -0.90
CA PRO A 60 -2.58 3.60 -0.17
C PRO A 60 -2.38 4.01 1.29
N LYS A 61 -2.15 3.01 2.14
CA LYS A 61 -1.94 3.18 3.57
C LYS A 61 -0.88 4.25 3.89
N GLY A 62 -1.11 4.99 4.98
CA GLY A 62 -0.16 5.96 5.52
C GLY A 62 -0.11 7.29 4.77
N ARG A 63 -0.86 7.44 3.68
CA ARG A 63 -1.06 8.74 3.03
C ARG A 63 -2.10 9.56 3.79
N ALA A 64 -1.86 10.86 3.82
CA ALA A 64 -2.79 11.85 4.33
C ALA A 64 -3.99 12.02 3.41
N VAL A 65 -5.17 11.98 4.02
CA VAL A 65 -6.46 12.07 3.35
C VAL A 65 -7.20 13.33 3.78
N ALA A 66 -8.10 13.79 2.91
CA ALA A 66 -8.87 15.01 3.06
C ALA A 66 -10.26 14.86 2.44
N ILE A 67 -11.19 15.73 2.82
CA ILE A 67 -12.46 15.87 2.08
C ILE A 67 -12.23 16.77 0.88
N ALA A 68 -12.71 16.35 -0.29
CA ALA A 68 -12.64 17.15 -1.50
C ALA A 68 -13.39 18.49 -1.29
N THR A 69 -12.92 19.56 -1.93
CA THR A 69 -13.57 20.88 -1.91
C THR A 69 -13.99 21.34 -3.31
N ASP A 70 -13.81 20.45 -4.30
CA ASP A 70 -14.02 20.73 -5.72
C ASP A 70 -15.47 21.14 -6.04
N LYS A 71 -15.59 21.95 -7.10
CA LYS A 71 -16.86 22.39 -7.67
C LYS A 71 -16.86 22.10 -9.17
N GLY A 72 -17.88 21.38 -9.66
CA GLY A 72 -17.99 21.02 -11.09
C GLY A 72 -17.80 19.52 -11.35
N ASN A 73 -18.01 19.07 -12.59
CA ASN A 73 -17.97 17.64 -12.99
C ASN A 73 -18.83 16.71 -12.11
N GLY A 74 -19.97 17.21 -11.63
CA GLY A 74 -20.88 16.47 -10.74
C GLY A 74 -20.63 16.67 -9.24
N PHE A 75 -19.49 17.29 -8.86
CA PHE A 75 -19.23 17.69 -7.48
C PHE A 75 -20.03 18.93 -7.11
N VAL A 76 -20.66 18.87 -5.93
CA VAL A 76 -21.37 20.00 -5.30
C VAL A 76 -20.68 20.26 -3.96
N ASN A 77 -19.76 21.23 -3.93
CA ASN A 77 -18.96 21.58 -2.75
C ASN A 77 -18.28 20.36 -2.10
N GLY A 78 -17.54 19.57 -2.88
CA GLY A 78 -16.88 18.38 -2.35
C GLY A 78 -17.75 17.14 -2.16
N GLN A 79 -19.04 17.21 -2.52
CA GLN A 79 -19.96 16.09 -2.41
C GLN A 79 -20.33 15.52 -3.79
N LEU A 80 -20.48 14.20 -3.85
CA LEU A 80 -20.98 13.50 -5.03
C LEU A 80 -22.29 12.78 -4.72
N LYS A 81 -23.14 12.66 -5.73
CA LYS A 81 -24.37 11.88 -5.62
C LYS A 81 -24.03 10.39 -5.68
N SER A 82 -24.23 9.68 -4.58
CA SER A 82 -24.06 8.22 -4.55
C SER A 82 -24.97 7.58 -5.58
N LYS A 83 -24.40 6.76 -6.47
CA LYS A 83 -25.15 6.04 -7.52
C LYS A 83 -26.19 5.08 -6.94
N LYS A 84 -25.98 4.63 -5.69
CA LYS A 84 -26.82 3.64 -5.00
C LYS A 84 -27.95 4.29 -4.18
N THR A 85 -27.65 5.30 -3.38
CA THR A 85 -28.65 5.95 -2.51
C THR A 85 -29.28 7.19 -3.13
N GLY A 86 -28.70 7.72 -4.21
CA GLY A 86 -29.14 8.97 -4.82
C GLY A 86 -28.93 10.20 -3.93
N LYS A 87 -28.25 10.07 -2.78
CA LYS A 87 -27.96 11.17 -1.85
C LYS A 87 -26.56 11.73 -2.08
N LEU A 88 -26.39 13.02 -1.81
CA LEU A 88 -25.07 13.65 -1.77
C LEU A 88 -24.31 13.12 -0.56
N LYS A 89 -23.06 12.72 -0.80
CA LYS A 89 -22.13 12.24 0.23
C LYS A 89 -20.79 12.95 0.09
N PRO A 90 -20.07 13.19 1.20
CA PRO A 90 -18.73 13.75 1.15
C PRO A 90 -17.80 12.84 0.35
N VAL A 91 -16.88 13.44 -0.40
CA VAL A 91 -15.88 12.69 -1.17
C VAL A 91 -14.55 12.71 -0.44
N LEU A 92 -14.00 11.53 -0.18
CA LEU A 92 -12.68 11.33 0.38
C LEU A 92 -11.63 11.31 -0.74
N THR A 93 -10.58 12.11 -0.57
CA THR A 93 -9.49 12.28 -1.56
C THR A 93 -8.13 12.45 -0.86
N LEU A 94 -7.05 12.53 -1.62
CA LEU A 94 -5.72 12.78 -1.08
C LEU A 94 -5.57 14.24 -0.65
N ALA A 95 -4.92 14.46 0.50
CA ALA A 95 -4.56 15.80 0.95
C ALA A 95 -3.54 16.43 -0.02
N ASN A 96 -3.69 17.73 -0.32
CA ASN A 96 -2.81 18.46 -1.25
C ASN A 96 -2.04 19.61 -0.58
N GLY A 97 -1.86 19.54 0.74
CA GLY A 97 -1.25 20.62 1.51
C GLY A 97 -2.03 21.93 1.42
N GLY A 98 -3.32 21.94 1.08
CA GLY A 98 -4.10 23.18 0.99
C GLY A 98 -3.68 24.11 -0.15
N LYS A 99 -3.11 23.56 -1.23
CA LYS A 99 -2.80 24.29 -2.47
C LYS A 99 -3.53 23.64 -3.65
N ASP A 100 -4.06 24.48 -4.54
CA ASP A 100 -4.67 23.98 -5.78
C ASP A 100 -3.61 23.26 -6.62
N SER A 101 -3.90 22.04 -7.07
CA SER A 101 -3.00 21.24 -7.89
C SER A 101 -3.69 20.78 -9.17
N LEU A 102 -3.02 20.88 -10.31
CA LEU A 102 -3.52 20.33 -11.57
C LEU A 102 -3.25 18.81 -11.60
N LYS A 103 -4.29 18.02 -11.80
CA LYS A 103 -4.21 16.55 -11.86
C LYS A 103 -4.90 16.03 -13.12
N HIS A 104 -4.51 14.83 -13.55
CA HIS A 104 -5.17 14.08 -14.61
C HIS A 104 -6.08 13.02 -14.00
N ASP A 105 -7.29 12.89 -14.52
CA ASP A 105 -8.18 11.80 -14.13
C ASP A 105 -7.76 10.46 -14.75
N THR A 106 -8.50 9.40 -14.44
CA THR A 106 -8.28 8.05 -14.99
C THR A 106 -8.42 7.97 -16.51
N GLN A 107 -9.03 8.97 -17.15
CA GLN A 107 -9.18 9.10 -18.61
C GLN A 107 -8.14 10.04 -19.22
N GLY A 108 -7.21 10.57 -18.42
CA GLY A 108 -6.18 11.51 -18.84
C GLY A 108 -6.66 12.95 -19.00
N LYS A 109 -7.87 13.28 -18.56
CA LYS A 109 -8.41 14.65 -18.62
C LYS A 109 -7.93 15.46 -17.42
N GLU A 110 -7.46 16.67 -17.70
CA GLU A 110 -7.01 17.60 -16.67
C GLU A 110 -8.18 18.16 -15.85
N TYR A 111 -7.98 18.21 -14.53
CA TYR A 111 -8.84 18.91 -13.60
C TYR A 111 -8.01 19.61 -12.53
N THR A 112 -8.52 20.74 -12.04
CA THR A 112 -7.98 21.39 -10.85
C THR A 112 -8.51 20.67 -9.62
N HIS A 113 -7.60 20.11 -8.83
CA HIS A 113 -7.88 19.56 -7.51
C HIS A 113 -7.78 20.71 -6.50
N ALA A 114 -8.92 21.17 -6.02
CA ALA A 114 -9.01 22.34 -5.15
C ALA A 114 -8.31 22.12 -3.79
N ALA A 115 -7.77 23.19 -3.22
CA ALA A 115 -7.15 23.21 -1.90
C ALA A 115 -8.07 22.57 -0.86
N ASN A 116 -7.57 21.54 -0.19
CA ASN A 116 -8.32 20.78 0.81
C ASN A 116 -7.62 20.84 2.18
N THR A 117 -8.35 20.46 3.23
CA THR A 117 -7.82 20.38 4.60
C THR A 117 -7.69 18.93 5.01
N VAL A 118 -6.51 18.58 5.51
CA VAL A 118 -6.23 17.22 5.99
C VAL A 118 -7.10 16.86 7.18
N ILE A 119 -7.59 15.63 7.20
CA ILE A 119 -8.42 15.08 8.29
C ILE A 119 -7.73 13.95 9.05
N GLY A 120 -6.71 13.32 8.47
CA GLY A 120 -5.98 12.23 9.10
C GLY A 120 -5.20 11.39 8.09
N LEU A 121 -4.77 10.20 8.51
CA LEU A 121 -4.06 9.24 7.68
C LEU A 121 -4.94 8.04 7.33
N ALA A 122 -4.74 7.47 6.14
CA ALA A 122 -5.38 6.21 5.77
C ALA A 122 -4.80 5.05 6.60
N ALA A 123 -5.64 4.41 7.41
CA ALA A 123 -5.26 3.26 8.26
C ALA A 123 -4.81 2.05 7.44
N GLY A 124 -5.44 1.87 6.27
CA GLY A 124 -5.20 0.77 5.33
C GLY A 124 -5.32 1.24 3.89
N ASN A 125 -5.20 0.31 2.95
CA ASN A 125 -5.37 0.60 1.53
C ASN A 125 -6.84 0.86 1.21
N ILE A 126 -7.13 2.02 0.61
CA ILE A 126 -8.46 2.41 0.15
C ILE A 126 -8.55 2.16 -1.34
N TYR A 127 -9.59 1.41 -1.72
CA TYR A 127 -9.85 0.99 -3.08
C TYR A 127 -10.76 1.97 -3.80
N GLU A 128 -10.67 1.97 -5.13
CA GLU A 128 -11.67 2.63 -5.95
C GLU A 128 -13.08 2.11 -5.64
N GLN A 129 -14.05 3.01 -5.60
CA GLN A 129 -15.42 2.61 -5.31
C GLN A 129 -16.04 1.93 -6.54
N MET A 130 -16.09 0.60 -6.50
CA MET A 130 -16.85 -0.20 -7.46
C MET A 130 -18.29 -0.36 -7.00
N LEU A 131 -19.23 -0.37 -7.95
CA LEU A 131 -20.63 -0.62 -7.68
C LEU A 131 -20.84 -2.14 -7.47
N ASP A 132 -20.46 -2.65 -6.30
CA ASP A 132 -20.56 -4.08 -5.94
C ASP A 132 -21.27 -4.29 -4.57
N GLY A 133 -21.56 -5.54 -4.21
CA GLY A 133 -22.20 -5.95 -2.95
C GLY A 133 -21.43 -5.52 -1.68
N TRP A 134 -20.14 -5.20 -1.80
CA TRP A 134 -19.25 -4.82 -0.70
C TRP A 134 -19.09 -3.30 -0.49
N ASP A 135 -19.89 -2.48 -1.17
CA ASP A 135 -19.97 -1.01 -1.12
C ASP A 135 -20.38 -0.42 0.25
N ARG A 136 -20.20 -1.17 1.36
CA ARG A 136 -20.45 -0.76 2.75
C ARG A 136 -19.22 -0.85 3.65
N MET A 137 -18.11 -1.42 3.18
CA MET A 137 -16.86 -1.33 3.92
C MET A 137 -16.27 0.05 3.72
N GLN A 138 -16.49 0.93 4.69
CA GLN A 138 -15.88 2.25 4.71
C GLN A 138 -14.52 2.14 5.40
N PRO A 139 -13.46 2.68 4.77
CA PRO A 139 -12.16 2.69 5.41
C PRO A 139 -12.11 3.62 6.62
N THR A 140 -11.31 3.22 7.59
CA THR A 140 -11.03 3.95 8.83
C THR A 140 -9.95 5.02 8.57
N ILE A 141 -10.07 6.17 9.21
CA ILE A 141 -9.12 7.28 9.09
C ILE A 141 -8.56 7.56 10.47
N GLU A 142 -7.23 7.48 10.62
CA GLU A 142 -6.58 7.69 11.91
C GLU A 142 -6.22 9.16 12.09
N ASN A 143 -6.62 9.75 13.22
CA ASN A 143 -6.42 11.17 13.53
C ASN A 143 -5.70 11.44 14.86
N GLU A 144 -5.75 10.52 15.83
CA GLU A 144 -5.16 10.68 17.17
C GLU A 144 -4.24 9.52 17.59
N LYS A 145 -3.95 8.59 16.68
CA LYS A 145 -3.08 7.45 17.00
C LYS A 145 -1.61 7.76 16.85
N TYR A 146 -0.83 6.94 17.53
CA TYR A 146 0.58 6.79 17.25
C TYR A 146 0.76 5.96 15.97
N VAL A 147 1.52 6.48 15.01
CA VAL A 147 1.76 5.81 13.73
C VAL A 147 3.24 5.80 13.37
N GLU A 148 3.61 4.79 12.59
CA GLU A 148 4.98 4.56 12.14
C GLU A 148 5.03 4.57 10.62
N LEU A 149 5.90 5.42 10.06
CA LEU A 149 6.08 5.58 8.62
C LEU A 149 7.57 5.52 8.25
N PRO A 150 7.90 5.04 7.04
CA PRO A 150 9.28 4.95 6.57
C PRO A 150 9.85 6.36 6.34
N TYR A 151 11.12 6.54 6.67
CA TYR A 151 11.86 7.78 6.44
C TYR A 151 12.78 7.67 5.24
N LEU A 152 12.51 8.46 4.20
CA LEU A 152 13.35 8.58 3.02
C LEU A 152 13.73 10.06 2.82
N PRO A 153 14.96 10.49 3.16
CA PRO A 153 15.37 11.90 3.07
C PRO A 153 15.20 12.51 1.67
N LYS A 154 15.41 11.71 0.62
CA LYS A 154 15.35 12.17 -0.77
C LYS A 154 13.93 12.07 -1.32
N LYS A 155 13.39 13.21 -1.75
CA LYS A 155 12.08 13.32 -2.42
C LYS A 155 11.94 12.35 -3.61
N GLU A 156 12.95 12.26 -4.48
CA GLU A 156 12.93 11.40 -5.66
C GLU A 156 12.76 9.91 -5.32
N ASP A 157 13.27 9.47 -4.18
CA ASP A 157 13.15 8.08 -3.74
C ASP A 157 11.81 7.85 -3.02
N ALA A 158 11.36 8.83 -2.24
CA ALA A 158 10.04 8.84 -1.61
C ALA A 158 8.90 8.82 -2.66
N GLU A 159 9.06 9.51 -3.79
CA GLU A 159 8.04 9.57 -4.85
C GLU A 159 7.86 8.25 -5.61
N LYS A 160 8.89 7.39 -5.63
CA LYS A 160 8.81 6.05 -6.21
C LYS A 160 8.05 5.06 -5.32
N LEU A 161 7.83 5.40 -4.06
CA LEU A 161 7.01 4.60 -3.15
C LEU A 161 5.56 5.04 -3.27
N GLU A 162 4.68 4.06 -3.53
CA GLU A 162 3.26 4.35 -3.61
C GLU A 162 2.65 4.52 -2.21
N TRP A 163 3.19 3.93 -1.16
CA TRP A 163 2.67 4.09 0.21
C TRP A 163 3.03 5.43 0.86
N GLY A 164 2.42 5.67 2.03
CA GLY A 164 2.80 6.77 2.92
C GLY A 164 4.27 6.68 3.31
N VAL A 165 4.95 7.81 3.21
CA VAL A 165 6.38 7.97 3.50
C VAL A 165 6.59 9.38 4.03
N VAL A 166 7.60 9.53 4.87
CA VAL A 166 8.10 10.83 5.33
C VAL A 166 9.41 11.14 4.64
N TYR A 167 9.54 12.35 4.09
CA TYR A 167 10.78 12.83 3.49
C TYR A 167 11.09 14.27 3.89
N ASP A 168 12.34 14.69 3.67
CA ASP A 168 12.76 16.07 3.95
C ASP A 168 12.34 16.97 2.80
N ALA A 169 11.50 17.97 3.09
CA ALA A 169 11.15 19.00 2.09
C ALA A 169 12.38 19.82 1.66
N ASP A 170 13.36 19.97 2.55
CA ASP A 170 14.63 20.62 2.30
C ASP A 170 15.77 19.68 2.69
N ALA A 171 16.61 19.28 1.73
CA ALA A 171 17.72 18.37 1.95
C ALA A 171 18.78 18.92 2.93
N THR A 172 18.76 20.22 3.23
CA THR A 172 19.67 20.85 4.20
C THR A 172 19.15 20.78 5.63
N ARG A 173 17.86 20.49 5.83
CA ARG A 173 17.20 20.35 7.13
C ARG A 173 16.65 18.94 7.28
N ALA A 174 17.46 18.05 7.86
CA ALA A 174 17.01 16.74 8.26
C ALA A 174 15.88 16.84 9.31
N LEU A 175 14.94 15.91 9.24
CA LEU A 175 13.84 15.80 10.18
C LEU A 175 14.33 15.65 11.63
N LYS A 176 13.75 16.41 12.56
CA LYS A 176 14.04 16.30 14.01
C LYS A 176 12.79 15.94 14.83
N PRO A 177 12.94 15.24 15.96
CA PRO A 177 11.86 15.10 16.93
C PRO A 177 11.28 16.47 17.33
N GLY A 178 9.95 16.56 17.37
CA GLY A 178 9.20 17.79 17.60
C GLY A 178 8.82 18.58 16.35
N ASP A 179 9.35 18.24 15.17
CA ASP A 179 8.88 18.86 13.92
C ASP A 179 7.41 18.50 13.65
N GLN A 180 6.67 19.46 13.09
CA GLN A 180 5.27 19.28 12.71
C GLN A 180 5.18 18.81 11.26
N LEU A 181 4.34 17.80 11.01
CA LEU A 181 4.21 17.19 9.69
C LEU A 181 2.97 17.71 8.96
N VAL A 182 3.15 18.04 7.68
CA VAL A 182 2.10 18.46 6.76
C VAL A 182 2.12 17.58 5.50
N PRO A 183 0.99 17.41 4.82
CA PRO A 183 0.93 16.66 3.58
C PRO A 183 1.53 17.44 2.41
N ASP A 184 2.17 16.73 1.50
CA ASP A 184 2.51 17.20 0.16
C ASP A 184 1.30 17.16 -0.80
N GLU A 185 1.52 17.43 -2.09
CA GLU A 185 0.47 17.44 -3.11
C GLU A 185 -0.19 16.07 -3.36
N ASN A 186 0.44 15.00 -2.89
CA ASN A 186 0.04 13.60 -3.08
C ASN A 186 -0.26 12.88 -1.76
N GLY A 187 -0.34 13.60 -0.65
CA GLY A 187 -0.63 13.07 0.68
C GLY A 187 0.55 12.36 1.37
N ARG A 188 1.79 12.51 0.91
CA ARG A 188 2.98 12.09 1.69
C ARG A 188 3.31 13.14 2.74
N LEU A 189 4.05 12.79 3.78
CA LEU A 189 4.32 13.71 4.88
C LEU A 189 5.69 14.38 4.74
N VAL A 190 5.73 15.67 5.01
CA VAL A 190 6.94 16.48 5.07
C VAL A 190 6.93 17.37 6.31
N ALA A 191 8.10 17.74 6.82
CA ALA A 191 8.19 18.73 7.88
C ALA A 191 7.75 20.12 7.39
N ALA A 192 6.89 20.78 8.16
CA ALA A 192 6.58 22.18 7.98
C ALA A 192 7.67 23.06 8.61
N ASP A 193 8.27 23.94 7.81
CA ASP A 193 9.29 24.87 8.28
C ASP A 193 8.66 26.15 8.85
N PHE A 194 8.16 26.06 10.09
CA PHE A 194 7.62 27.21 10.81
C PHE A 194 8.69 28.21 11.24
N GLU A 195 9.94 27.76 11.42
CA GLU A 195 11.05 28.63 11.83
C GLU A 195 11.35 29.63 10.71
N LYS A 196 11.50 29.15 9.47
CA LYS A 196 11.71 30.00 8.29
C LYS A 196 10.57 31.00 8.05
N ILE A 197 9.33 30.60 8.32
CA ILE A 197 8.18 31.51 8.18
C ILE A 197 8.20 32.59 9.25
N ARG A 198 8.57 32.26 10.49
CA ARG A 198 8.72 33.24 11.57
C ARG A 198 9.85 34.23 11.28
N GLU A 199 11.00 33.75 10.82
CA GLU A 199 12.10 34.61 10.39
C GLU A 199 11.67 35.54 9.24
N GLY A 200 10.91 35.01 8.28
CA GLY A 200 10.34 35.83 7.20
C GLY A 200 9.36 36.88 7.72
N ILE A 201 8.53 36.55 8.72
CA ILE A 201 7.58 37.49 9.34
C ILE A 201 8.34 38.62 10.07
N GLU A 202 9.42 38.29 10.79
CA GLU A 202 10.26 39.27 11.49
C GLU A 202 11.05 40.16 10.51
N ALA A 203 11.46 39.61 9.37
CA ALA A 203 12.23 40.32 8.34
C ALA A 203 11.35 41.09 7.33
N ALA A 204 10.03 40.91 7.34
CA ALA A 204 9.13 41.51 6.36
C ALA A 204 9.20 43.04 6.39
N ALA A 205 9.56 43.64 5.25
CA ALA A 205 9.73 45.09 5.15
C ALA A 205 8.40 45.82 4.85
N ASP A 206 7.40 45.11 4.33
CA ASP A 206 6.12 45.68 3.95
C ASP A 206 4.89 44.89 4.46
N LEU A 207 3.73 45.54 4.46
CA LEU A 207 2.48 44.96 4.93
C LEU A 207 1.94 43.85 4.01
N THR A 208 2.36 43.85 2.74
CA THR A 208 1.84 42.92 1.73
C THR A 208 2.50 41.55 1.89
N GLU A 209 3.82 41.54 2.03
CA GLU A 209 4.67 40.41 2.35
C GLU A 209 4.28 39.81 3.71
N LEU A 210 4.11 40.65 4.73
CA LEU A 210 3.66 40.20 6.05
C LEU A 210 2.30 39.47 5.99
N LYS A 211 1.32 40.02 5.26
CA LYS A 211 0.01 39.38 5.08
C LYS A 211 0.10 38.06 4.31
N ALA A 212 1.00 37.97 3.32
CA ALA A 212 1.22 36.74 2.57
C ALA A 212 1.81 35.64 3.47
N LEU A 213 2.81 35.98 4.29
CA LEU A 213 3.45 35.05 5.22
C LEU A 213 2.51 34.58 6.32
N LEU A 214 1.71 35.47 6.92
CA LEU A 214 0.70 35.09 7.91
C LEU A 214 -0.38 34.17 7.32
N LYS A 215 -0.76 34.39 6.06
CA LYS A 215 -1.69 33.49 5.36
C LYS A 215 -1.08 32.11 5.12
N GLU A 216 0.20 32.04 4.77
CA GLU A 216 0.92 30.77 4.61
C GLU A 216 1.09 30.04 5.94
N GLU A 217 1.38 30.77 7.03
CA GLU A 217 1.44 30.19 8.38
C GLU A 217 0.09 29.59 8.79
N SER A 218 -1.00 30.33 8.60
CA SER A 218 -2.35 29.84 8.88
C SER A 218 -2.66 28.59 8.05
N ARG A 219 -2.32 28.60 6.75
CA ARG A 219 -2.51 27.44 5.88
C ARG A 219 -1.75 26.23 6.43
N LEU A 220 -0.47 26.37 6.76
CA LEU A 220 0.32 25.24 7.29
C LEU A 220 -0.23 24.71 8.60
N ARG A 221 -0.66 25.59 9.52
CA ARG A 221 -1.29 25.18 10.79
C ARG A 221 -2.54 24.33 10.57
N ASP A 222 -3.39 24.72 9.61
CA ASP A 222 -4.58 23.94 9.28
C ASP A 222 -4.24 22.56 8.66
N GLN A 223 -3.06 22.45 8.05
CA GLN A 223 -2.56 21.22 7.41
C GLN A 223 -1.71 20.33 8.33
N VAL A 224 -1.47 20.71 9.59
CA VAL A 224 -0.67 19.87 10.51
C VAL A 224 -1.43 18.59 10.82
N VAL A 225 -0.83 17.45 10.52
CA VAL A 225 -1.36 16.10 10.78
C VAL A 225 -0.95 15.60 12.16
N GLY A 226 0.27 15.92 12.57
CA GLY A 226 0.86 15.45 13.81
C GLY A 226 2.27 15.98 14.01
N SER A 227 2.94 15.47 15.03
CA SER A 227 4.32 15.81 15.37
C SER A 227 5.20 14.57 15.40
N VAL A 228 6.47 14.74 15.03
CA VAL A 228 7.47 13.68 15.11
C VAL A 228 7.80 13.42 16.58
N TRP A 229 7.53 12.21 17.06
CA TRP A 229 7.88 11.79 18.40
C TRP A 229 9.31 11.30 18.48
N ALA A 230 9.70 10.43 17.55
CA ALA A 230 11.04 9.88 17.49
C ALA A 230 11.43 9.58 16.03
N LEU A 231 12.72 9.70 15.76
CA LEU A 231 13.33 9.30 14.50
C LEU A 231 14.33 8.19 14.82
N GLU A 232 14.12 7.01 14.24
CA GLU A 232 15.00 5.86 14.44
C GLU A 232 15.71 5.57 13.13
N THR A 233 17.01 5.88 13.04
CA THR A 233 17.82 5.67 11.83
C THR A 233 18.72 4.43 11.89
N GLU A 234 18.76 3.77 13.04
CA GLU A 234 19.66 2.62 13.29
C GLU A 234 18.99 1.26 13.07
N MET A 235 17.67 1.23 12.90
CA MET A 235 16.92 0.00 12.67
C MET A 235 16.29 -0.02 11.28
N PRO A 236 16.24 -1.19 10.62
CA PRO A 236 15.45 -1.36 9.41
C PRO A 236 13.97 -1.07 9.69
N MET A 237 13.20 -0.73 8.65
CA MET A 237 11.80 -0.29 8.74
C MET A 237 10.81 -1.43 9.08
N GLU A 238 11.07 -2.19 10.14
CA GLU A 238 10.28 -3.35 10.55
C GLU A 238 8.83 -2.95 10.91
N GLY A 239 8.65 -1.79 11.57
CA GLY A 239 7.32 -1.31 12.01
C GLY A 239 6.35 -0.95 10.88
N PHE A 240 6.86 -0.44 9.74
CA PHE A 240 6.02 -0.20 8.55
C PHE A 240 5.66 -1.50 7.83
N LEU A 241 6.62 -2.43 7.78
CA LEU A 241 6.43 -3.74 7.15
C LEU A 241 5.45 -4.61 7.92
N GLY A 242 5.45 -4.57 9.26
CA GLY A 242 4.62 -5.39 10.16
C GLY A 242 3.10 -5.27 9.98
N TRP A 243 2.62 -4.48 9.04
CA TRP A 243 1.20 -4.36 8.69
C TRP A 243 0.86 -4.78 7.26
N VAL A 244 1.87 -5.21 6.50
CA VAL A 244 1.68 -5.84 5.19
C VAL A 244 1.42 -7.35 5.33
N GLY A 245 1.58 -7.88 6.55
CA GLY A 245 1.54 -9.29 6.91
C GLY A 245 1.18 -9.43 8.38
N TRP A 246 0.84 -10.65 8.81
CA TRP A 246 0.46 -10.92 10.19
C TRP A 246 1.68 -11.37 10.97
N THR A 247 1.92 -10.79 12.15
CA THR A 247 2.94 -11.33 13.07
C THR A 247 2.52 -12.70 13.60
N ASP A 248 3.49 -13.54 14.01
CA ASP A 248 3.21 -14.85 14.60
C ASP A 248 2.30 -14.73 15.84
N GLU A 249 2.42 -13.63 16.58
CA GLU A 249 1.59 -13.29 17.73
C GLU A 249 0.14 -12.96 17.33
N GLN A 250 -0.06 -12.14 16.29
CA GLN A 250 -1.39 -11.84 15.74
C GLN A 250 -2.04 -13.08 15.09
N VAL A 251 -1.23 -13.96 14.48
CA VAL A 251 -1.67 -15.27 13.98
C VAL A 251 -2.14 -16.18 15.11
N ALA A 252 -1.49 -16.12 16.28
CA ALA A 252 -1.83 -16.92 17.44
C ALA A 252 -3.09 -16.42 18.17
N GLU A 253 -3.40 -15.12 18.11
CA GLU A 253 -4.59 -14.52 18.74
C GLU A 253 -5.87 -14.65 17.91
N ASP A 254 -5.78 -15.00 16.61
CA ASP A 254 -6.96 -15.05 15.74
C ASP A 254 -7.76 -16.36 15.84
N ASP A 255 -8.96 -16.20 16.37
CA ASP A 255 -9.94 -17.24 16.72
C ASP A 255 -10.35 -18.13 15.51
N TRP A 256 -10.16 -17.63 14.28
CA TRP A 256 -10.44 -18.35 13.04
C TRP A 256 -9.56 -19.60 12.85
N LYS A 257 -8.28 -19.55 13.26
CA LYS A 257 -7.33 -20.67 13.16
C LYS A 257 -7.54 -21.72 14.25
N MET A 258 -8.08 -21.35 15.41
CA MET A 258 -8.42 -22.31 16.47
C MET A 258 -9.67 -23.14 16.17
N ARG A 259 -10.58 -22.65 15.32
CA ARG A 259 -11.85 -23.35 14.99
C ARG A 259 -11.74 -24.32 13.81
N THR A 260 -10.74 -24.17 12.95
CA THR A 260 -10.54 -25.03 11.77
C THR A 260 -9.36 -25.96 12.04
N SER A 261 -9.64 -27.09 12.70
CA SER A 261 -8.71 -28.17 13.06
C SER A 261 -8.01 -28.81 11.85
N GLY A 262 -7.12 -28.07 11.20
CA GLY A 262 -6.21 -28.52 10.15
C GLY A 262 -4.78 -28.40 10.68
N PRO A 263 -4.10 -29.52 11.00
CA PRO A 263 -2.73 -29.47 11.49
C PRO A 263 -1.81 -28.91 10.41
N SER A 264 -0.97 -27.95 10.81
CA SER A 264 -0.03 -27.19 9.99
C SER A 264 1.19 -27.98 9.50
N THR A 265 1.26 -29.29 9.74
CA THR A 265 2.47 -30.08 9.48
C THR A 265 2.59 -30.58 8.03
N ASP A 266 1.59 -30.35 7.18
CA ASP A 266 1.57 -30.83 5.78
C ASP A 266 1.73 -29.71 4.73
N ARG A 267 2.16 -28.52 5.18
CA ARG A 267 2.64 -27.42 4.32
C ARG A 267 4.08 -27.14 4.69
N GLY A 268 4.99 -27.86 4.03
CA GLY A 268 6.41 -27.89 4.35
C GLY A 268 7.07 -26.52 4.46
N ALA A 269 7.49 -26.18 5.68
CA ALA A 269 8.77 -25.60 6.08
C ALA A 269 8.66 -25.28 7.58
N THR A 270 9.41 -26.00 8.41
CA THR A 270 9.41 -25.87 9.88
C THR A 270 10.31 -24.77 10.41
N ASP A 271 10.91 -23.95 9.54
CA ASP A 271 11.71 -22.78 9.92
C ASP A 271 11.19 -21.57 9.13
N PHE A 272 10.48 -20.69 9.84
CA PHE A 272 9.84 -19.49 9.30
C PHE A 272 10.78 -18.28 9.51
N PRO A 273 11.27 -17.60 8.45
CA PRO A 273 12.12 -16.42 8.64
C PRO A 273 11.34 -15.10 8.80
N GLY A 274 9.99 -15.12 8.76
CA GLY A 274 9.21 -13.89 8.75
C GLY A 274 9.52 -13.04 7.50
N TYR A 275 9.34 -11.73 7.59
CA TYR A 275 9.54 -10.79 6.48
C TYR A 275 10.88 -11.00 5.76
N PRO A 276 10.94 -10.95 4.41
CA PRO A 276 9.90 -10.55 3.45
C PRO A 276 9.22 -11.74 2.71
N TYR A 277 9.23 -12.94 3.30
CA TYR A 277 8.74 -14.17 2.67
C TYR A 277 7.46 -14.69 3.34
N GLU A 278 6.28 -14.17 2.98
CA GLU A 278 5.01 -14.69 3.52
C GLU A 278 4.25 -15.56 2.50
N GLN A 279 3.78 -16.75 2.93
CA GLN A 279 2.96 -17.67 2.13
C GLN A 279 1.48 -17.27 2.02
N THR A 280 1.03 -16.30 2.81
CA THR A 280 -0.37 -15.84 2.80
C THR A 280 -0.69 -14.98 1.58
N TYR A 281 0.33 -14.56 0.80
CA TYR A 281 0.12 -13.81 -0.42
C TYR A 281 -0.44 -14.71 -1.52
N LYS A 282 -1.76 -14.69 -1.72
CA LYS A 282 -2.60 -15.56 -2.57
C LYS A 282 -2.17 -15.61 -4.05
N ASN A 283 -1.04 -16.24 -4.33
CA ASN A 283 -0.50 -16.50 -5.64
C ASN A 283 -0.53 -18.01 -5.88
N PHE A 284 -1.73 -18.49 -6.14
CA PHE A 284 -2.01 -19.89 -6.35
C PHE A 284 -2.18 -20.13 -7.84
N ASP A 285 -1.24 -20.86 -8.45
CA ASP A 285 -1.42 -21.31 -9.83
C ASP A 285 -2.46 -22.43 -9.86
N VAL A 286 -3.65 -22.10 -10.38
CA VAL A 286 -4.79 -23.01 -10.52
C VAL A 286 -4.45 -24.27 -11.33
N ASN A 287 -3.44 -24.25 -12.20
CA ASN A 287 -3.07 -25.40 -13.03
C ASN A 287 -2.10 -26.35 -12.33
N THR A 288 -1.20 -25.83 -11.50
CA THR A 288 -0.15 -26.65 -10.85
C THR A 288 -0.37 -26.86 -9.36
N ASN A 289 -1.38 -26.21 -8.77
CA ASN A 289 -1.71 -26.28 -7.35
C ASN A 289 -0.51 -25.88 -6.46
N LYS A 290 0.43 -25.11 -7.02
CA LYS A 290 1.67 -24.67 -6.37
C LYS A 290 1.62 -23.18 -6.07
N TYR A 291 2.29 -22.82 -4.98
CA TYR A 291 2.51 -21.46 -4.54
C TYR A 291 3.65 -20.83 -5.34
N TYR A 292 3.43 -19.64 -5.92
CA TYR A 292 4.48 -18.84 -6.54
C TYR A 292 4.51 -17.46 -5.90
N PRO A 293 5.53 -17.08 -5.13
CA PRO A 293 5.60 -15.71 -4.61
C PRO A 293 5.83 -14.72 -5.77
N GLN A 294 4.75 -14.18 -6.35
CA GLN A 294 4.82 -13.02 -7.22
C GLN A 294 4.90 -11.76 -6.37
N GLY A 295 5.74 -10.84 -6.81
CA GLY A 295 5.86 -9.58 -6.13
C GLY A 295 4.65 -8.67 -6.32
N ILE A 296 4.28 -7.95 -5.26
CA ILE A 296 3.37 -6.82 -5.30
C ILE A 296 4.10 -5.64 -5.97
N PRO A 297 3.62 -5.13 -7.12
CA PRO A 297 4.18 -3.94 -7.75
C PRO A 297 4.25 -2.77 -6.75
N GLY A 298 5.44 -2.20 -6.59
CA GLY A 298 5.72 -1.12 -5.64
C GLY A 298 6.13 -1.55 -4.23
N LEU A 299 5.74 -2.73 -3.74
CA LEU A 299 6.15 -3.22 -2.42
C LEU A 299 7.31 -4.22 -2.50
N THR A 300 7.33 -5.07 -3.51
CA THR A 300 8.31 -6.16 -3.59
C THR A 300 9.02 -6.14 -4.94
N ASN A 301 9.37 -4.97 -5.44
CA ASN A 301 10.00 -4.81 -6.76
C ASN A 301 11.42 -5.43 -6.83
N GLY A 302 11.98 -5.91 -5.70
CA GLY A 302 13.11 -6.84 -5.69
C GLY A 302 12.82 -8.15 -6.44
N SER A 303 11.57 -8.60 -6.46
CA SER A 303 11.12 -9.74 -7.27
C SER A 303 11.21 -9.48 -8.78
N ASN A 304 11.42 -8.24 -9.23
CA ASN A 304 11.59 -7.92 -10.65
C ASN A 304 13.06 -7.78 -11.05
N ILE A 305 13.99 -7.90 -10.09
CA ILE A 305 15.42 -7.91 -10.38
C ILE A 305 15.75 -9.23 -11.08
N GLU A 306 16.42 -9.12 -12.22
CA GLU A 306 16.95 -10.26 -12.93
C GLU A 306 18.18 -10.80 -12.17
N VAL A 307 18.07 -12.02 -11.64
CA VAL A 307 19.19 -12.76 -11.06
C VAL A 307 19.70 -13.74 -12.11
N GLU A 308 21.01 -13.72 -12.33
CA GLU A 308 21.68 -14.59 -13.28
C GLU A 308 22.09 -15.91 -12.62
N TYR A 309 21.71 -17.02 -13.24
CA TYR A 309 22.11 -18.38 -12.88
C TYR A 309 22.98 -18.95 -13.99
N THR A 310 24.11 -19.54 -13.63
CA THR A 310 25.09 -20.09 -14.56
C THR A 310 25.26 -21.58 -14.33
N ASP A 311 25.16 -22.37 -15.41
CA ASP A 311 25.31 -23.82 -15.42
C ASP A 311 24.51 -24.56 -14.33
N GLU A 312 23.28 -24.11 -14.04
CA GLU A 312 22.38 -24.74 -13.07
C GLU A 312 21.89 -26.10 -13.59
N LEU A 313 21.96 -27.13 -12.74
CA LEU A 313 21.53 -28.47 -13.09
C LEU A 313 20.00 -28.56 -13.22
N VAL A 314 19.53 -28.86 -14.42
CA VAL A 314 18.10 -29.04 -14.74
C VAL A 314 17.67 -30.50 -14.60
N GLY A 315 18.56 -31.44 -14.92
CA GLY A 315 18.30 -32.87 -14.80
C GLY A 315 19.37 -33.74 -15.43
N TYR A 316 19.11 -35.05 -15.49
CA TYR A 316 20.02 -36.03 -16.08
C TYR A 316 19.32 -36.85 -17.16
N VAL A 317 20.07 -37.23 -18.18
CA VAL A 317 19.69 -38.26 -19.15
C VAL A 317 20.54 -39.50 -18.88
N ASN A 318 19.87 -40.60 -18.50
CA ASN A 318 20.57 -41.82 -18.11
C ASN A 318 21.16 -42.54 -19.34
N PRO A 319 22.17 -43.40 -19.13
CA PRO A 319 22.74 -44.25 -20.19
C PRO A 319 21.68 -44.96 -21.02
N GLY A 320 21.80 -44.88 -22.34
CA GLY A 320 20.90 -45.53 -23.29
C GLY A 320 19.54 -44.86 -23.50
N GLN A 321 19.22 -43.76 -22.80
CA GLN A 321 18.01 -42.97 -23.07
C GLN A 321 18.21 -42.02 -24.26
N GLU A 322 17.15 -41.85 -25.04
CA GLU A 322 17.08 -40.92 -26.19
C GLU A 322 15.66 -40.39 -26.35
N GLY A 323 15.51 -39.25 -27.02
CA GLY A 323 14.21 -38.68 -27.38
C GLY A 323 13.72 -37.63 -26.38
N ARG A 324 12.41 -37.58 -26.15
CA ARG A 324 11.79 -36.48 -25.41
C ARG A 324 12.00 -36.64 -23.89
N HIS A 325 12.59 -35.62 -23.28
CA HIS A 325 12.71 -35.49 -21.83
C HIS A 325 12.09 -34.18 -21.35
N ASP A 326 11.28 -34.25 -20.30
CA ASP A 326 10.64 -33.09 -19.68
C ASP A 326 11.26 -32.89 -18.28
N PHE A 327 11.80 -31.70 -18.02
CA PHE A 327 12.39 -31.31 -16.74
C PHE A 327 11.72 -30.06 -16.18
N ARG A 328 12.04 -29.72 -14.93
CA ARG A 328 11.60 -28.49 -14.27
C ARG A 328 12.79 -27.77 -13.65
N ILE A 329 12.92 -26.49 -13.99
CA ILE A 329 13.87 -25.57 -13.38
C ILE A 329 13.29 -25.09 -12.05
N ALA A 330 14.13 -25.01 -11.02
CA ALA A 330 13.72 -24.57 -9.70
C ALA A 330 13.49 -23.06 -9.63
N GLN A 331 14.34 -22.27 -10.30
CA GLN A 331 14.30 -20.82 -10.27
C GLN A 331 13.38 -20.26 -11.36
N THR A 332 12.22 -19.74 -10.95
CA THR A 332 11.17 -19.21 -11.83
C THR A 332 10.57 -17.94 -11.23
N PRO A 333 10.05 -16.99 -12.03
CA PRO A 333 9.89 -17.03 -13.49
C PRO A 333 11.19 -16.75 -14.27
N ILE A 334 11.36 -17.39 -15.42
CA ILE A 334 12.53 -17.20 -16.29
C ILE A 334 12.29 -15.99 -17.21
N VAL A 335 13.30 -15.13 -17.36
CA VAL A 335 13.25 -13.99 -18.28
C VAL A 335 13.27 -14.49 -19.72
N GLN A 336 12.28 -14.06 -20.51
CA GLN A 336 12.15 -14.49 -21.91
C GLN A 336 13.42 -14.19 -22.72
N GLY A 337 13.95 -15.20 -23.42
CA GLY A 337 15.13 -15.06 -24.27
C GLY A 337 16.47 -14.99 -23.53
N SER A 338 16.48 -15.20 -22.20
CA SER A 338 17.72 -15.19 -21.41
C SER A 338 18.37 -16.57 -21.21
N TYR A 339 17.73 -17.64 -21.68
CA TYR A 339 18.11 -19.02 -21.37
C TYR A 339 18.99 -19.66 -22.45
N GLU A 340 20.00 -20.42 -22.02
CA GLU A 340 20.84 -21.29 -22.82
C GLU A 340 20.92 -22.66 -22.13
N PHE A 341 20.76 -23.74 -22.87
CA PHE A 341 20.82 -25.10 -22.33
C PHE A 341 21.98 -25.88 -22.93
N LYS A 342 22.59 -26.74 -22.11
CA LYS A 342 23.68 -27.63 -22.52
C LYS A 342 23.36 -29.07 -22.16
N PHE A 343 23.72 -30.01 -23.04
CA PHE A 343 23.75 -31.44 -22.79
C PHE A 343 25.22 -31.84 -22.62
N GLY A 344 25.67 -32.01 -21.37
CA GLY A 344 27.10 -32.09 -21.08
C GLY A 344 27.79 -30.76 -21.41
N ALA A 345 28.61 -30.74 -22.46
CA ALA A 345 29.30 -29.54 -22.94
C ALA A 345 28.65 -28.91 -24.19
N ASP A 346 27.75 -29.63 -24.86
CA ASP A 346 27.20 -29.23 -26.15
C ASP A 346 25.90 -28.44 -25.98
N PRO A 347 25.70 -27.31 -26.69
CA PRO A 347 24.45 -26.56 -26.62
C PRO A 347 23.28 -27.34 -27.21
N ILE A 348 22.11 -27.26 -26.57
CA ILE A 348 20.87 -27.92 -27.00
C ILE A 348 19.69 -26.94 -27.00
N GLU A 349 18.90 -26.96 -28.06
CA GLU A 349 17.68 -26.13 -28.13
C GLU A 349 16.48 -26.86 -27.50
N PRO A 350 15.70 -26.18 -26.63
CA PRO A 350 14.48 -26.74 -26.07
C PRO A 350 13.36 -26.76 -27.11
N LEU A 351 12.55 -27.82 -27.10
CA LEU A 351 11.31 -27.92 -27.88
C LEU A 351 10.23 -26.98 -27.33
N TYR A 352 10.19 -26.83 -26.01
CA TYR A 352 9.21 -26.01 -25.30
C TYR A 352 9.77 -25.55 -23.96
N VAL A 353 9.54 -24.28 -23.62
CA VAL A 353 9.89 -23.68 -22.33
C VAL A 353 8.66 -22.96 -21.79
N ASP A 354 8.14 -23.38 -20.64
CA ASP A 354 7.19 -22.61 -19.86
C ASP A 354 7.95 -21.72 -18.88
N LEU A 355 7.99 -20.43 -19.17
CA LEU A 355 8.73 -19.43 -18.39
C LEU A 355 8.18 -19.26 -16.96
N GLN A 356 6.89 -19.56 -16.74
CA GLN A 356 6.23 -19.38 -15.44
C GLN A 356 6.43 -20.62 -14.56
N SER A 357 6.19 -21.82 -15.10
CA SER A 357 6.30 -23.07 -14.33
C SER A 357 7.69 -23.69 -14.34
N GLY A 358 8.62 -23.14 -15.13
CA GLY A 358 9.98 -23.65 -15.31
C GLY A 358 10.04 -24.99 -16.04
N ARG A 359 8.93 -25.43 -16.65
CA ARG A 359 8.88 -26.71 -17.38
C ARG A 359 9.61 -26.56 -18.71
N VAL A 360 10.59 -27.41 -18.95
CA VAL A 360 11.34 -27.44 -20.20
C VAL A 360 11.30 -28.84 -20.81
N ALA A 361 11.02 -28.92 -22.11
CA ALA A 361 11.06 -30.16 -22.88
C ALA A 361 12.21 -30.10 -23.88
N PHE A 362 13.02 -31.15 -23.92
CA PHE A 362 14.12 -31.31 -24.87
C PHE A 362 13.95 -32.59 -25.67
N THR A 363 14.56 -32.63 -26.86
CA THR A 363 14.83 -33.89 -27.57
C THR A 363 16.32 -34.19 -27.40
N ALA A 364 16.65 -35.01 -26.40
CA ALA A 364 18.05 -35.33 -26.11
C ALA A 364 18.60 -36.36 -27.10
N PRO A 365 19.84 -36.18 -27.60
CA PRO A 365 20.52 -37.22 -28.35
C PRO A 365 20.77 -38.43 -27.45
N LYS A 366 20.94 -39.60 -28.06
CA LYS A 366 21.19 -40.84 -27.32
C LYS A 366 22.41 -40.71 -26.42
N ASN A 367 22.22 -40.94 -25.12
CA ASN A 367 23.36 -41.05 -24.20
C ASN A 367 24.09 -42.38 -24.47
N ASN A 368 25.18 -42.29 -25.24
CA ASN A 368 26.05 -43.43 -25.58
C ASN A 368 27.13 -43.72 -24.52
N THR A 369 27.14 -42.98 -23.41
CA THR A 369 28.10 -43.15 -22.33
C THR A 369 27.57 -44.11 -21.26
N THR A 370 28.47 -44.59 -20.38
CA THR A 370 28.10 -45.44 -19.24
C THR A 370 27.58 -44.65 -18.04
N GLU A 371 27.66 -43.31 -18.08
CA GLU A 371 27.29 -42.42 -16.99
C GLU A 371 26.12 -41.49 -17.39
N PRO A 372 25.32 -41.00 -16.44
CA PRO A 372 24.29 -39.99 -16.73
C PRO A 372 24.93 -38.69 -17.24
N ILE A 373 24.38 -38.14 -18.33
CA ILE A 373 24.79 -36.82 -18.83
C ILE A 373 23.88 -35.76 -18.22
N ALA A 374 24.48 -34.74 -17.61
CA ALA A 374 23.76 -33.61 -17.04
C ALA A 374 23.24 -32.68 -18.13
N ILE A 375 22.02 -32.18 -17.93
CA ILE A 375 21.50 -31.03 -18.65
C ILE A 375 21.63 -29.82 -17.73
N THR A 376 22.39 -28.82 -18.16
CA THR A 376 22.57 -27.57 -17.41
C THR A 376 21.94 -26.40 -18.16
N ALA A 377 21.59 -25.35 -17.43
CA ALA A 377 21.03 -24.13 -17.96
C ALA A 377 21.75 -22.89 -17.42
N THR A 378 21.99 -21.93 -18.30
CA THR A 378 22.34 -20.56 -17.94
C THR A 378 21.16 -19.68 -18.29
N PHE A 379 20.61 -18.96 -17.33
CA PHE A 379 19.42 -18.14 -17.56
C PHE A 379 19.30 -17.02 -16.52
N LYS A 380 18.43 -16.06 -16.81
CA LYS A 380 18.04 -15.06 -15.82
C LYS A 380 16.65 -15.38 -15.29
N ALA A 381 16.46 -15.27 -13.99
CA ALA A 381 15.17 -15.45 -13.35
C ALA A 381 14.80 -14.21 -12.51
N THR A 382 13.51 -13.92 -12.45
CA THR A 382 12.92 -12.94 -11.54
C THR A 382 12.25 -13.67 -10.37
N GLY A 383 11.85 -12.96 -9.33
CA GLY A 383 11.20 -13.54 -8.14
C GLY A 383 12.15 -14.13 -7.11
N GLN A 384 13.46 -14.00 -7.34
CA GLN A 384 14.52 -14.67 -6.58
C GLN A 384 14.91 -13.91 -5.31
N ILE A 385 14.74 -12.59 -5.33
CA ILE A 385 15.03 -11.73 -4.20
C ILE A 385 13.69 -11.42 -3.54
N PRO A 386 13.56 -11.64 -2.21
CA PRO A 386 12.39 -11.21 -1.48
C PRO A 386 12.30 -9.70 -1.61
N GLY A 387 11.27 -9.23 -2.28
CA GLY A 387 11.15 -7.81 -2.51
C GLY A 387 10.78 -7.13 -1.20
N VAL A 388 11.75 -6.47 -0.56
CA VAL A 388 11.51 -5.19 0.09
C VAL A 388 11.30 -4.17 -1.05
N PRO A 389 10.59 -3.03 -0.86
CA PRO A 389 10.46 -2.08 -1.95
C PRO A 389 11.86 -1.72 -2.42
N THR A 390 12.19 -1.87 -3.71
CA THR A 390 13.59 -1.73 -4.19
C THR A 390 14.19 -0.35 -3.86
N ASN A 391 13.33 0.63 -3.55
CA ASN A 391 13.70 1.98 -3.15
C ASN A 391 13.83 2.17 -1.63
N ALA A 392 13.30 1.23 -0.84
CA ALA A 392 13.37 1.22 0.62
C ALA A 392 14.71 0.62 1.10
N ASP A 393 15.08 -0.57 0.62
CA ASP A 393 16.23 -1.34 1.17
C ASP A 393 17.60 -0.92 0.57
N PHE A 394 17.63 -0.52 -0.72
CA PHE A 394 18.91 -0.37 -1.45
C PHE A 394 19.28 1.06 -1.87
N LYS A 395 18.43 2.09 -1.68
CA LYS A 395 18.71 3.44 -2.22
C LYS A 395 18.46 4.64 -1.32
N GLY A 396 17.75 4.52 -0.19
CA GLY A 396 17.50 5.74 0.58
C GLY A 396 16.60 5.65 1.81
N SER A 397 16.18 4.47 2.29
CA SER A 397 15.63 4.46 3.64
C SER A 397 16.72 4.74 4.65
N ALA A 398 16.54 5.82 5.38
CA ALA A 398 17.41 6.18 6.47
C ALA A 398 16.87 5.67 7.82
N GLY A 399 15.63 5.15 7.87
CA GLY A 399 15.01 4.71 9.12
C GLY A 399 13.49 4.77 9.16
N LEU A 400 12.95 4.89 10.37
CA LEU A 400 11.53 4.95 10.69
C LEU A 400 11.20 6.23 11.47
N VAL A 401 10.10 6.89 11.08
CA VAL A 401 9.54 8.06 11.79
C VAL A 401 8.34 7.62 12.60
N ARG A 402 8.38 7.93 13.89
CA ARG A 402 7.28 7.73 14.83
C ARG A 402 6.54 9.03 15.01
N ILE A 403 5.24 9.02 14.74
CA ILE A 403 4.42 10.24 14.62
C ILE A 403 3.28 10.14 15.62
N LEU A 404 3.12 11.18 16.43
CA LEU A 404 1.93 11.40 17.24
C LEU A 404 0.96 12.24 16.42
N LEU A 405 -0.12 11.62 15.95
CA LEU A 405 -1.20 12.33 15.28
C LEU A 405 -1.95 13.22 16.29
N SER A 406 -2.41 14.38 15.84
CA SER A 406 -2.97 15.41 16.72
C SER A 406 -4.19 16.10 16.11
N LYS A 407 -4.99 15.38 15.32
CA LYS A 407 -6.09 15.96 14.53
C LYS A 407 -7.47 15.75 15.11
#